data_AF-A0A316NT80-F1
#
_entry.id   AF-A0A316NT80-F1
#
_cell.length_a   1.000
_cell.length_b   1.000
_cell.length_c   1.000
_cell.angle_alpha   90.00
_cell.angle_beta   90.00
_cell.angle_gamma   90.00
#
_symmetry.space_group_name_H-M   'P 1'
#
loop_
_entity.id
_entity.type
_entity.pdbx_description
1 polymer ?
#
loop_
_entity_poly.entity_id
_entity_poly.type
_entity_poly.pdbx_seq_one_letter_code
_entity_poly.pdbx_strand_id
1 'polypeptide(L)'
;MFRRRKRKAELLGKIRRYIADVYVDDQSPTAQLASMPQAAMASATAETTDDTFTGSLEITGAFDAVTPGDLGNAMPPGLAERLSRLDESFAQTVLRLIDERGLRDATVYKRANMSRQLFAKIRRDDNYRPTKKTACALAFALRLPYEDALALLSRAGFTLSHSSKFDVIVEYCLLNNIYDINQVNMVLYEFDQQLLG
;
A
#
# COMPACT_ATOMS: atom_id res chain seq x y z
N MET A 1 26.55 -7.25 -23.47
CA MET A 1 25.09 -7.50 -23.29
C MET A 1 24.76 -8.71 -22.40
N PHE A 2 25.46 -9.84 -22.52
CA PHE A 2 25.13 -11.10 -21.82
C PHE A 2 25.14 -11.06 -20.27
N ARG A 3 26.05 -10.31 -19.64
CA ARG A 3 26.13 -10.22 -18.16
C ARG A 3 24.92 -9.54 -17.49
N ARG A 4 24.18 -8.69 -18.21
CA ARG A 4 22.97 -8.03 -17.66
C ARG A 4 21.76 -8.97 -17.69
N ARG A 5 21.59 -9.74 -18.78
CA ARG A 5 20.51 -10.74 -18.90
C ARG A 5 20.62 -11.85 -17.87
N LYS A 6 21.84 -12.37 -17.63
CA LYS A 6 22.07 -13.42 -16.61
C LYS A 6 21.70 -12.94 -15.20
N ARG A 7 22.12 -11.72 -14.81
CA ARG A 7 21.78 -11.13 -13.51
C ARG A 7 20.28 -10.86 -13.35
N LYS A 8 19.60 -10.40 -14.41
CA LYS A 8 18.13 -10.27 -14.41
C LYS A 8 17.46 -11.62 -14.12
N ALA A 9 17.81 -12.67 -14.87
CA ALA A 9 17.21 -13.98 -14.72
C ALA A 9 17.45 -14.57 -13.32
N GLU A 10 18.66 -14.39 -12.77
CA GLU A 10 19.00 -14.84 -11.42
C GLU A 10 18.16 -14.14 -10.35
N LEU A 11 18.00 -12.81 -10.45
CA LEU A 11 17.18 -12.04 -9.52
C LEU A 11 15.71 -12.49 -9.55
N LEU A 12 15.14 -12.60 -10.74
CA LEU A 12 13.76 -13.07 -10.92
C LEU A 12 13.57 -14.49 -10.39
N GLY A 13 14.55 -15.38 -10.60
CA GLY A 13 14.52 -16.73 -10.07
C GLY A 13 14.50 -16.77 -8.54
N LYS A 14 15.29 -15.93 -7.87
CA LYS A 14 15.29 -15.85 -6.40
C LYS A 14 13.96 -15.31 -5.85
N ILE A 15 13.36 -14.33 -6.52
CA ILE A 15 12.07 -13.75 -6.11
C ILE A 15 10.93 -14.75 -6.30
N ARG A 16 10.90 -15.44 -7.44
CA ARG A 16 9.91 -16.51 -7.68
C ARG A 16 10.00 -17.60 -6.61
N ARG A 17 11.21 -17.99 -6.20
CA ARG A 17 11.40 -18.94 -5.09
C ARG A 17 10.93 -18.37 -3.75
N TYR A 18 11.33 -17.15 -3.40
CA TYR A 18 10.88 -16.53 -2.15
C TYR A 18 9.35 -16.43 -2.05
N ILE A 19 8.69 -16.04 -3.14
CA ILE A 19 7.22 -16.00 -3.20
C ILE A 19 6.65 -17.42 -3.05
N ALA A 20 7.23 -18.44 -3.67
CA ALA A 20 6.76 -19.81 -3.52
C ALA A 20 6.96 -20.35 -2.09
N ASP A 21 8.14 -20.17 -1.52
CA ASP A 21 8.55 -20.77 -0.23
C ASP A 21 7.87 -20.11 0.97
N VAL A 22 7.55 -18.81 0.86
CA VAL A 22 6.98 -18.03 1.98
C VAL A 22 5.48 -17.76 1.80
N TYR A 23 4.95 -17.83 0.56
CA TYR A 23 3.61 -17.33 0.25
C TYR A 23 2.70 -18.26 -0.56
N VAL A 24 3.11 -19.50 -0.86
CA VAL A 24 2.21 -20.49 -1.48
C VAL A 24 1.94 -21.63 -0.51
N ASP A 25 0.82 -21.53 0.21
CA ASP A 25 0.13 -22.69 0.80
C ASP A 25 -1.41 -22.57 0.81
N ASP A 26 -2.04 -21.57 0.16
CA ASP A 26 -3.52 -21.45 0.26
C ASP A 26 -4.25 -20.80 -0.93
N GLN A 27 -3.96 -21.26 -2.17
CA GLN A 27 -4.83 -21.00 -3.32
C GLN A 27 -4.82 -22.19 -4.30
N SER A 28 -5.73 -23.16 -4.10
CA SER A 28 -6.49 -23.87 -5.16
C SER A 28 -7.50 -24.84 -4.51
N PRO A 29 -8.81 -24.66 -4.76
CA PRO A 29 -9.40 -25.48 -5.82
C PRO A 29 -10.47 -24.73 -6.62
N THR A 30 -10.10 -24.19 -7.79
CA THR A 30 -11.07 -23.74 -8.82
C THR A 30 -11.01 -24.58 -10.10
N ALA A 31 -10.42 -25.78 -10.03
CA ALA A 31 -10.33 -26.71 -11.16
C ALA A 31 -11.14 -27.99 -10.90
N GLN A 32 -12.42 -27.86 -10.54
CA GLN A 32 -13.35 -29.01 -10.47
C GLN A 32 -14.81 -28.52 -10.48
N LEU A 33 -15.28 -27.91 -11.58
CA LEU A 33 -16.72 -27.59 -11.74
C LEU A 33 -17.22 -27.52 -13.19
N ALA A 34 -16.46 -27.99 -14.17
CA ALA A 34 -16.85 -27.88 -15.59
C ALA A 34 -17.08 -29.26 -16.26
N SER A 35 -17.81 -30.16 -15.59
CA SER A 35 -18.28 -31.41 -16.21
C SER A 35 -19.69 -31.79 -15.75
N MET A 36 -20.70 -30.99 -16.10
CA MET A 36 -22.09 -31.46 -16.19
C MET A 36 -22.81 -30.76 -17.36
N PRO A 37 -23.72 -31.46 -18.06
CA PRO A 37 -24.23 -31.07 -19.37
C PRO A 37 -25.34 -30.03 -19.31
N GLN A 38 -25.46 -29.28 -20.41
CA GLN A 38 -26.41 -28.21 -20.66
C GLN A 38 -27.81 -28.78 -20.94
N ALA A 39 -28.82 -28.42 -20.14
CA ALA A 39 -30.23 -28.74 -20.39
C ALA A 39 -31.02 -27.48 -20.75
N ALA A 40 -31.91 -27.66 -21.72
CA ALA A 40 -32.49 -26.65 -22.59
C ALA A 40 -33.64 -25.82 -21.98
N MET A 41 -33.88 -24.70 -22.65
CA MET A 41 -34.94 -23.71 -22.49
C MET A 41 -36.36 -24.31 -22.46
N ALA A 42 -37.24 -23.74 -21.62
CA ALA A 42 -38.67 -23.61 -21.93
C ALA A 42 -39.24 -22.34 -21.30
N SER A 43 -39.77 -21.47 -22.16
CA SER A 43 -40.54 -20.27 -21.87
C SER A 43 -41.96 -20.59 -21.40
N ALA A 44 -42.49 -19.87 -20.42
CA ALA A 44 -43.92 -19.66 -20.25
C ALA A 44 -44.18 -18.27 -19.63
N THR A 45 -45.18 -17.62 -20.20
CA THR A 45 -45.61 -16.22 -20.07
C THR A 45 -46.52 -15.96 -18.87
N ALA A 46 -46.47 -14.70 -18.40
CA ALA A 46 -47.52 -13.95 -17.67
C ALA A 46 -47.84 -14.47 -16.24
N GLU A 47 -48.13 -13.68 -15.21
CA GLU A 47 -48.91 -12.45 -15.10
C GLU A 47 -48.52 -11.60 -13.87
N THR A 48 -48.83 -10.32 -13.96
CA THR A 48 -48.70 -9.26 -12.95
C THR A 48 -49.58 -9.51 -11.72
N THR A 49 -49.00 -9.46 -10.52
CA THR A 49 -49.67 -8.86 -9.35
C THR A 49 -48.66 -8.09 -8.50
N ASP A 50 -48.98 -6.80 -8.38
CA ASP A 50 -48.45 -5.81 -7.46
C ASP A 50 -48.75 -6.27 -6.02
N ASP A 51 -47.71 -6.44 -5.20
CA ASP A 51 -47.89 -6.40 -3.75
C ASP A 51 -46.69 -5.67 -3.14
N THR A 52 -46.92 -4.38 -2.98
CA THR A 52 -46.06 -3.43 -2.32
C THR A 52 -45.94 -3.82 -0.84
N PHE A 53 -44.82 -4.42 -0.46
CA PHE A 53 -44.49 -4.70 0.95
C PHE A 53 -44.11 -3.41 1.67
N THR A 54 -45.11 -2.62 2.07
CA THR A 54 -45.00 -1.56 3.08
C THR A 54 -44.98 -2.19 4.47
N GLY A 55 -43.92 -2.93 4.78
CA GLY A 55 -43.62 -3.33 6.15
C GLY A 55 -42.93 -2.18 6.88
N SER A 56 -43.70 -1.36 7.60
CA SER A 56 -43.18 -0.41 8.60
C SER A 56 -42.29 -1.16 9.60
N LEU A 57 -40.98 -0.96 9.48
CA LEU A 57 -40.05 -1.35 10.53
C LEU A 57 -40.16 -0.30 11.64
N GLU A 58 -40.96 -0.59 12.66
CA GLU A 58 -40.96 0.18 13.90
C GLU A 58 -39.61 0.01 14.60
N ILE A 59 -38.66 0.90 14.28
CA ILE A 59 -37.45 1.09 15.09
C ILE A 59 -37.88 1.80 16.37
N THR A 60 -38.43 1.06 17.33
CA THR A 60 -38.62 1.53 18.72
C THR A 60 -37.32 1.33 19.50
N GLY A 61 -36.25 1.89 18.96
CA GLY A 61 -35.06 2.22 19.73
C GLY A 61 -34.97 3.73 19.72
N ALA A 62 -35.20 4.37 20.86
CA ALA A 62 -34.92 5.78 21.04
C ALA A 62 -33.41 6.00 20.85
N PHE A 63 -32.98 6.23 19.60
CA PHE A 63 -31.73 6.91 19.36
C PHE A 63 -32.03 8.38 19.69
N ASP A 64 -31.66 8.79 20.90
CA ASP A 64 -31.61 10.23 21.20
C ASP A 64 -30.79 10.87 20.09
N ALA A 65 -31.46 11.70 19.28
CA ALA A 65 -30.82 12.48 18.26
C ALA A 65 -29.88 13.45 18.97
N VAL A 66 -28.62 13.05 19.14
CA VAL A 66 -27.57 13.94 19.65
C VAL A 66 -27.49 15.11 18.69
N THR A 67 -28.05 16.24 19.10
CA THR A 67 -27.93 17.51 18.39
C THR A 67 -26.44 17.88 18.35
N PRO A 68 -25.89 18.29 17.19
CA PRO A 68 -24.46 18.62 17.05
C PRO A 68 -23.96 19.76 17.97
N GLY A 69 -24.85 20.45 18.66
CA GLY A 69 -24.55 21.60 19.53
C GLY A 69 -24.16 21.25 20.98
N ASP A 70 -24.32 20.00 21.42
CA ASP A 70 -24.07 19.62 22.83
C ASP A 70 -22.69 18.94 23.06
N LEU A 71 -21.92 18.75 21.98
CA LEU A 71 -20.49 18.46 22.05
C LEU A 71 -19.74 19.76 22.37
N GLY A 72 -19.99 20.27 23.58
CA GLY A 72 -19.21 21.36 24.16
C GLY A 72 -17.73 21.10 23.93
N ASN A 73 -17.05 22.13 23.41
CA ASN A 73 -15.67 22.13 22.97
C ASN A 73 -14.66 21.89 24.12
N ALA A 74 -14.75 20.74 24.77
CA ALA A 74 -13.81 20.25 25.74
C ALA A 74 -13.17 19.00 25.15
N MET A 75 -12.10 19.22 24.40
CA MET A 75 -11.17 18.16 24.01
C MET A 75 -10.88 17.30 25.25
N PRO A 76 -11.13 15.98 25.23
CA PRO A 76 -11.04 15.16 26.43
C PRO A 76 -9.66 15.33 27.09
N PRO A 77 -9.60 15.49 28.42
CA PRO A 77 -8.34 15.68 29.13
C PRO A 77 -7.42 14.49 28.85
N GLY A 78 -6.25 14.77 28.30
CA GLY A 78 -5.26 13.77 27.86
C GLY A 78 -5.14 13.61 26.34
N LEU A 79 -6.17 13.92 25.54
CA LEU A 79 -6.04 13.89 24.08
C LEU A 79 -5.20 15.07 23.56
N ALA A 80 -5.42 16.27 24.10
CA ALA A 80 -4.60 17.45 23.78
C ALA A 80 -3.11 17.24 24.13
N GLU A 81 -2.83 16.61 25.28
CA GLU A 81 -1.46 16.27 25.69
C GLU A 81 -0.81 15.28 24.71
N ARG A 82 -1.54 14.22 24.31
CA ARG A 82 -1.05 13.26 23.32
C ARG A 82 -0.81 13.89 21.95
N LEU A 83 -1.69 14.79 21.50
CA LEU A 83 -1.50 15.52 20.24
C LEU A 83 -0.33 16.51 20.29
N SER A 84 0.05 17.01 21.47
CA SER A 84 1.24 17.85 21.62
C SER A 84 2.57 17.09 21.57
N ARG A 85 2.53 15.75 21.71
CA ARG A 85 3.70 14.84 21.71
C ARG A 85 3.75 13.95 20.46
N LEU A 86 3.22 14.41 19.34
CA LEU A 86 3.30 13.66 18.08
C LEU A 86 4.76 13.52 17.63
N ASP A 87 5.08 12.35 17.10
CA ASP A 87 6.38 12.06 16.50
C ASP A 87 6.62 12.88 15.22
N GLU A 88 7.87 12.87 14.75
CA GLU A 88 8.24 13.45 13.45
C GLU A 88 7.35 12.94 12.32
N SER A 89 6.92 13.86 11.45
CA SER A 89 6.16 13.51 10.26
C SER A 89 7.01 12.70 9.27
N PHE A 90 6.35 12.08 8.30
CA PHE A 90 7.04 11.40 7.19
C PHE A 90 8.02 12.34 6.46
N ALA A 91 7.56 13.55 6.12
CA ALA A 91 8.38 14.51 5.39
C ALA A 91 9.61 14.95 6.21
N GLN A 92 9.41 15.26 7.49
CA GLN A 92 10.49 15.62 8.42
C GLN A 92 11.52 14.50 8.56
N THR A 93 11.05 13.26 8.72
CA THR A 93 11.92 12.08 8.82
C THR A 93 12.75 11.89 7.54
N VAL A 94 12.14 12.05 6.36
CA VAL A 94 12.86 11.97 5.09
C VAL A 94 13.95 13.04 5.00
N LEU A 95 13.64 14.30 5.33
CA LEU A 95 14.62 15.39 5.28
C LEU A 95 15.77 15.17 6.26
N ARG A 96 15.46 14.76 7.50
CA ARG A 96 16.49 14.39 8.50
C ARG A 96 17.40 13.28 7.98
N LEU A 97 16.84 12.21 7.39
CA LEU A 97 17.62 11.10 6.83
C LEU A 97 18.49 11.53 5.63
N ILE A 98 18.07 12.53 4.87
CA ILE A 98 18.85 13.10 3.76
C ILE A 98 20.06 13.85 4.33
N ASP A 99 19.84 14.68 5.35
CA ASP A 99 20.89 15.48 5.99
C ASP A 99 21.91 14.59 6.72
N GLU A 100 21.45 13.60 7.50
CA GLU A 100 22.29 12.62 8.20
C GLU A 100 23.19 11.82 7.24
N ARG A 101 22.69 11.53 6.03
CA ARG A 101 23.43 10.80 5.00
C ARG A 101 24.26 11.71 4.09
N GLY A 102 24.24 13.03 4.32
CA GLY A 102 24.95 14.00 3.48
C GLY A 102 24.52 13.99 2.01
N LEU A 103 23.26 13.61 1.74
CA LEU A 103 22.73 13.51 0.39
C LEU A 103 22.18 14.86 -0.06
N ARG A 104 22.34 15.18 -1.34
CA ARG A 104 21.66 16.33 -1.96
C ARG A 104 20.26 15.90 -2.39
N ASP A 105 19.26 16.77 -2.25
CA ASP A 105 17.90 16.57 -2.78
C ASP A 105 17.90 16.03 -4.21
N ALA A 106 18.74 16.61 -5.07
CA ALA A 106 18.88 16.22 -6.46
C ALA A 106 19.30 14.77 -6.68
N THR A 107 20.08 14.21 -5.76
CA THR A 107 20.45 12.80 -5.75
C THR A 107 19.27 11.95 -5.33
N VAL A 108 18.52 12.38 -4.31
CA VAL A 108 17.42 11.60 -3.73
C VAL A 108 16.27 11.47 -4.71
N TYR A 109 15.74 12.58 -5.25
CA TYR A 109 14.59 12.49 -6.15
C TYR A 109 14.92 11.77 -7.46
N LYS A 110 16.15 11.88 -7.97
CA LYS A 110 16.59 11.11 -9.16
C LYS A 110 16.68 9.62 -8.84
N ARG A 111 17.22 9.25 -7.68
CA ARG A 111 17.33 7.85 -7.26
C ARG A 111 15.99 7.23 -6.91
N ALA A 112 15.02 8.04 -6.47
CA ALA A 112 13.65 7.64 -6.24
C ALA A 112 12.79 7.63 -7.52
N ASN A 113 13.40 7.87 -8.69
CA ASN A 113 12.71 7.97 -9.98
C ASN A 113 11.50 8.94 -9.96
N MET A 114 11.60 10.04 -9.19
CA MET A 114 10.51 10.99 -9.01
C MET A 114 10.82 12.35 -9.61
N SER A 115 9.77 13.09 -9.95
CA SER A 115 9.92 14.45 -10.46
C SER A 115 10.39 15.41 -9.37
N ARG A 116 11.17 16.43 -9.76
CA ARG A 116 11.59 17.51 -8.86
C ARG A 116 10.39 18.24 -8.23
N GLN A 117 9.27 18.34 -8.95
CA GLN A 117 8.05 18.98 -8.47
C GLN A 117 7.40 18.17 -7.33
N LEU A 118 7.36 16.84 -7.45
CA LEU A 118 6.84 15.98 -6.38
C LEU A 118 7.71 16.11 -5.13
N PHE A 119 9.03 16.05 -5.30
CA PHE A 119 9.95 16.21 -4.18
C PHE A 119 9.86 17.60 -3.53
N ALA A 120 9.67 18.66 -4.32
CA ALA A 120 9.46 20.00 -3.78
C ALA A 120 8.19 20.11 -2.93
N LYS A 121 7.12 19.35 -3.25
CA LYS A 121 5.93 19.27 -2.39
C LYS A 121 6.26 18.62 -1.05
N ILE A 122 6.98 17.49 -1.07
CA ILE A 122 7.44 16.80 0.15
C ILE A 122 8.25 17.73 1.04
N ARG A 123 9.14 18.54 0.45
CA ARG A 123 9.99 19.46 1.22
C ARG A 123 9.25 20.66 1.80
N ARG A 124 8.16 21.10 1.16
CA ARG A 124 7.43 22.32 1.57
C ARG A 124 6.30 22.04 2.56
N ASP A 125 5.74 20.85 2.54
CA ASP A 125 4.57 20.48 3.33
C ASP A 125 4.97 19.45 4.40
N ASP A 126 5.10 19.91 5.64
CA ASP A 126 5.42 19.04 6.79
C ASP A 126 4.35 17.97 7.01
N ASN A 127 3.11 18.23 6.59
CA ASN A 127 1.98 17.30 6.71
C ASN A 127 1.73 16.53 5.40
N TYR A 128 2.70 16.52 4.49
CA TYR A 128 2.58 15.83 3.22
C TYR A 128 2.24 14.35 3.41
N ARG A 129 1.16 13.90 2.76
CA ARG A 129 0.74 12.50 2.76
C ARG A 129 1.22 11.79 1.50
N PRO A 130 2.32 11.01 1.56
CA PRO A 130 2.81 10.29 0.40
C PRO A 130 1.84 9.17 0.01
N THR A 131 1.88 8.75 -1.25
CA THR A 131 1.32 7.46 -1.64
C THR A 131 2.26 6.33 -1.20
N LYS A 132 1.75 5.10 -1.06
CA LYS A 132 2.56 3.94 -0.69
C LYS A 132 3.78 3.75 -1.61
N LYS A 133 3.58 3.88 -2.93
CA LYS A 133 4.68 3.82 -3.92
C LYS A 133 5.74 4.90 -3.71
N THR A 134 5.34 6.13 -3.35
CA THR A 134 6.27 7.24 -3.11
C THR A 134 7.09 7.00 -1.85
N ALA A 135 6.45 6.50 -0.78
CA ALA A 135 7.13 6.17 0.46
C ALA A 135 8.15 5.03 0.25
N CYS A 136 7.76 3.95 -0.43
CA CYS A 136 8.68 2.87 -0.80
C CYS A 136 9.84 3.38 -1.68
N ALA A 137 9.56 4.21 -2.70
CA ALA A 137 10.58 4.78 -3.57
C ALA A 137 11.64 5.56 -2.79
N LEU A 138 11.23 6.35 -1.79
CA LEU A 138 12.13 7.09 -0.92
C LEU A 138 12.95 6.17 -0.01
N ALA A 139 12.36 5.12 0.56
CA ALA A 139 13.10 4.14 1.35
C ALA A 139 14.24 3.50 0.53
N PHE A 140 13.97 3.10 -0.72
CA PHE A 140 15.01 2.58 -1.63
C PHE A 140 16.04 3.64 -2.03
N ALA A 141 15.60 4.87 -2.34
CA ALA A 141 16.49 5.95 -2.74
C ALA A 141 17.47 6.32 -1.62
N LEU A 142 17.01 6.32 -0.37
CA LEU A 142 17.82 6.56 0.80
C LEU A 142 18.70 5.36 1.18
N ARG A 143 18.46 4.17 0.62
CA ARG A 143 19.11 2.89 1.02
C ARG A 143 18.91 2.60 2.49
N LEU A 144 17.66 2.66 2.94
CA LEU A 144 17.34 2.31 4.31
C LEU A 144 17.43 0.79 4.49
N PRO A 145 18.04 0.29 5.59
CA PRO A 145 17.90 -1.11 5.96
C PRO A 145 16.42 -1.44 6.21
N TYR A 146 16.09 -2.73 6.23
CA TYR A 146 14.72 -3.22 6.36
C TYR A 146 13.94 -2.58 7.52
N GLU A 147 14.52 -2.57 8.72
CA GLU A 147 13.88 -1.99 9.92
C GLU A 147 13.62 -0.48 9.78
N ASP A 148 14.61 0.30 9.32
CA ASP A 148 14.45 1.73 9.11
C ASP A 148 13.43 2.04 8.01
N ALA A 149 13.37 1.21 6.97
CA ALA A 149 12.39 1.34 5.90
C ALA A 149 10.97 1.11 6.42
N LEU A 150 10.75 0.10 7.26
CA LEU A 150 9.46 -0.14 7.93
C LEU A 150 9.09 1.02 8.86
N ALA A 151 10.04 1.52 9.64
CA ALA A 151 9.83 2.68 10.52
C ALA A 151 9.50 3.96 9.74
N LEU A 152 10.05 4.14 8.53
CA LEU A 152 9.68 5.25 7.66
C LEU A 152 8.28 5.06 7.05
N LEU A 153 7.94 3.85 6.60
CA LEU A 153 6.63 3.54 6.04
C LEU A 153 5.51 3.69 7.08
N SER A 154 5.74 3.27 8.32
CA SER A 154 4.76 3.37 9.40
C SER A 154 4.41 4.82 9.76
N ARG A 155 5.37 5.74 9.67
CA ARG A 155 5.13 7.20 9.82
C ARG A 155 4.20 7.78 8.75
N ALA A 156 4.13 7.15 7.58
CA ALA A 156 3.16 7.49 6.54
C ALA A 156 1.85 6.68 6.65
N GLY A 157 1.71 5.84 7.66
CA GLY A 157 0.55 4.95 7.85
C GLY A 157 0.57 3.70 6.98
N PHE A 158 1.74 3.29 6.47
CA PHE A 158 1.88 2.10 5.63
C PHE A 158 2.59 0.96 6.35
N THR A 159 2.20 -0.26 5.98
CA THR A 159 2.86 -1.52 6.36
C THR A 159 3.06 -2.38 5.11
N LEU A 160 3.98 -3.34 5.17
CA LEU A 160 4.16 -4.36 4.14
C LEU A 160 3.33 -5.58 4.50
N SER A 161 2.18 -5.72 3.84
CA SER A 161 1.25 -6.83 4.07
C SER A 161 1.62 -8.05 3.25
N HIS A 162 1.65 -9.20 3.90
CA HIS A 162 1.90 -10.50 3.26
C HIS A 162 0.77 -10.91 2.29
N SER A 163 -0.39 -10.24 2.35
CA SER A 163 -1.50 -10.44 1.41
C SER A 163 -1.36 -9.70 0.08
N SER A 164 -0.31 -8.87 -0.08
CA SER A 164 -0.11 -8.04 -1.26
C SER A 164 1.18 -8.43 -1.99
N LYS A 165 1.07 -8.88 -3.25
CA LYS A 165 2.24 -9.20 -4.08
C LYS A 165 3.23 -8.04 -4.17
N PHE A 166 2.73 -6.81 -4.28
CA PHE A 166 3.56 -5.61 -4.28
C PHE A 166 4.40 -5.50 -2.99
N ASP A 167 3.77 -5.71 -1.83
CA ASP A 167 4.44 -5.59 -0.53
C ASP A 167 5.48 -6.68 -0.33
N VAL A 168 5.16 -7.91 -0.71
CA VAL A 168 6.09 -9.06 -0.66
C VAL A 168 7.33 -8.81 -1.53
N ILE A 169 7.14 -8.26 -2.74
CA ILE A 169 8.26 -7.92 -3.63
C ILE A 169 9.11 -6.81 -3.01
N VAL A 170 8.48 -5.77 -2.45
CA VAL A 170 9.18 -4.65 -1.79
C VAL A 170 9.98 -5.15 -0.59
N GLU A 171 9.38 -5.96 0.27
CA GLU A 171 10.02 -6.60 1.42
C GLU A 171 11.22 -7.42 0.99
N TYR A 172 11.06 -8.30 -0.01
CA TYR A 172 12.16 -9.10 -0.53
C TYR A 172 13.33 -8.22 -0.98
N CYS A 173 13.04 -7.14 -1.72
CA CYS A 173 14.06 -6.22 -2.20
C CYS A 173 14.82 -5.54 -1.05
N LEU A 174 14.11 -5.14 0.02
CA LEU A 174 14.72 -4.55 1.20
C LEU A 174 15.61 -5.55 1.95
N LEU A 175 15.11 -6.77 2.21
CA LEU A 175 15.87 -7.83 2.90
C LEU A 175 17.15 -8.22 2.14
N ASN A 176 17.08 -8.22 0.80
CA ASN A 176 18.22 -8.57 -0.06
C ASN A 176 19.10 -7.36 -0.44
N ASN A 177 18.88 -6.19 0.17
CA ASN A 177 19.65 -4.96 -0.09
C ASN A 177 19.63 -4.50 -1.56
N ILE A 178 18.52 -4.74 -2.27
CA ILE A 178 18.32 -4.33 -3.66
C ILE A 178 17.71 -2.92 -3.67
N TYR A 179 18.58 -1.91 -3.62
CA TYR A 179 18.18 -0.50 -3.49
C TYR A 179 18.06 0.27 -4.82
N ASP A 180 18.39 -0.35 -5.95
CA ASP A 180 18.26 0.30 -7.26
C ASP A 180 16.81 0.24 -7.72
N ILE A 181 16.15 1.40 -7.75
CA ILE A 181 14.73 1.50 -8.09
C ILE A 181 14.41 0.94 -9.47
N ASN A 182 15.35 0.99 -10.41
CA ASN A 182 15.14 0.41 -11.74
C ASN A 182 15.09 -1.11 -11.68
N GLN A 183 15.90 -1.73 -10.81
CA GLN A 183 15.88 -3.16 -10.59
C GLN A 183 14.59 -3.57 -9.88
N VAL A 184 14.17 -2.80 -8.86
CA VAL A 184 12.90 -3.03 -8.16
C VAL A 184 11.72 -2.92 -9.13
N ASN A 185 11.66 -1.85 -9.93
CA ASN A 185 10.62 -1.66 -10.94
C ASN A 185 10.60 -2.74 -12.01
N MET A 186 11.77 -3.25 -12.41
CA MET A 186 11.85 -4.37 -13.33
C MET A 186 11.23 -5.65 -12.76
N VAL A 187 11.41 -5.91 -11.46
CA VAL A 187 10.74 -7.03 -10.80
C VAL A 187 9.24 -6.76 -10.69
N LEU A 188 8.85 -5.59 -10.19
CA LEU A 188 7.43 -5.23 -10.06
C LEU A 188 6.68 -5.38 -11.39
N TYR A 189 7.30 -4.94 -12.49
CA TYR A 189 6.79 -5.10 -13.84
C TYR A 189 6.60 -6.56 -14.24
N GLU A 190 7.54 -7.46 -13.91
CA GLU A 190 7.45 -8.89 -14.23
C GLU A 190 6.27 -9.59 -13.51
N PHE A 191 5.81 -9.04 -12.39
CA PHE A 191 4.68 -9.56 -11.62
C PHE A 191 3.41 -8.71 -11.79
N ASP A 192 3.34 -7.86 -12.83
CA ASP A 192 2.20 -6.98 -13.13
C ASP A 192 1.79 -6.08 -11.95
N GLN A 193 2.78 -5.64 -11.15
CA GLN A 193 2.57 -4.75 -10.02
C GLN A 193 2.87 -3.28 -10.37
N GLN A 194 2.33 -2.37 -9.56
CA GLN A 194 2.55 -0.93 -9.72
C GLN A 194 4.03 -0.57 -9.52
N LEU A 195 4.56 0.30 -10.38
CA LEU A 195 5.96 0.76 -10.32
C LEU A 195 6.14 1.87 -9.27
N LEU A 196 7.37 1.98 -8.78
CA LEU A 196 7.85 3.03 -7.89
C LEU A 196 8.37 4.24 -8.68
N GLY A 197 8.22 5.43 -8.10
CA GLY A 197 8.62 6.70 -8.71
C GLY A 197 7.48 7.37 -9.48
#